data_AF-J0WRK9-F1
#
_entry.id   AF-J0WRK9-F1
#
_cell.length_a   1.000
_cell.length_b   1.000
_cell.length_c   1.000
_cell.angle_alpha   90.00
_cell.angle_beta   90.00
_cell.angle_gamma   90.00
#
_symmetry.space_group_name_H-M   'P 1'
#
loop_
_entity.id
_entity.type
_entity.pdbx_description
1 polymer ?
#
loop_
_entity_poly.entity_id
_entity_poly.type
_entity_poly.pdbx_seq_one_letter_code
_entity_poly.pdbx_strand_id
1 'polypeptide(L)'
;MKRFECGGRLHISIPHDGQHAHVHLYHELAHDAYCNIEVPDDIKQFVYENRHMMPSAIWSEVLKKHPNTELEQWQIARLWATLSQDKWRRTDDQVDSARALLEESDDAIVIPLDEEPGVTLIAFLIKECVEGLNHGVVELAMDSTWKTNALGYETYGLIAEANGQSIPLGFILTTSTTDAQSGAKDRLLQQCLRALTTWCPNARFTLSDKDTSEINACRAALPTAKHQLCYWHTIRYLEQRLGESKPPAFYDARLAHQEFDFIDPTWVPGVHNGHVNEGFTADDTERPGAFEPDLDALQVCLHFPMLND
;
A
#
# COMPACT_ATOMS: atom_id res chain seq x y z
N MET A 1 -16.99 -24.66 15.02
CA MET A 1 -17.71 -25.73 14.29
C MET A 1 -17.25 -27.11 14.74
N LYS A 2 -18.19 -27.98 15.11
CA LYS A 2 -17.92 -29.39 15.44
C LYS A 2 -17.58 -30.14 14.15
N ARG A 3 -16.39 -30.76 14.09
CA ARG A 3 -16.02 -31.61 12.95
C ARG A 3 -16.61 -33.01 13.19
N PHE A 4 -17.28 -33.55 12.18
CA PHE A 4 -17.84 -34.89 12.20
C PHE A 4 -16.98 -35.79 11.30
N GLU A 5 -16.62 -36.98 11.78
CA GLU A 5 -16.01 -38.04 10.96
C GLU A 5 -17.07 -38.67 10.03
N CYS A 6 -17.67 -37.83 9.17
CA CYS A 6 -18.80 -38.18 8.33
C CYS A 6 -18.39 -38.70 6.94
N GLY A 7 -17.11 -38.98 6.72
CA GLY A 7 -16.61 -39.44 5.41
C GLY A 7 -16.89 -38.46 4.26
N GLY A 8 -17.09 -37.17 4.57
CA GLY A 8 -17.53 -36.15 3.62
C GLY A 8 -16.60 -36.01 2.42
N ARG A 9 -17.16 -35.99 1.20
CA ARG A 9 -16.43 -35.83 -0.06
C ARG A 9 -17.08 -34.73 -0.90
N LEU A 10 -16.26 -33.78 -1.33
CA LEU A 10 -16.63 -32.76 -2.32
C LEU A 10 -15.91 -33.08 -3.63
N HIS A 11 -16.68 -33.34 -4.68
CA HIS A 11 -16.16 -33.52 -6.03
C HIS A 11 -16.69 -32.40 -6.91
N ILE A 12 -15.77 -31.60 -7.46
CA ILE A 12 -16.10 -30.53 -8.41
C ILE A 12 -15.48 -30.92 -9.75
N SER A 13 -16.31 -31.02 -10.79
CA SER A 13 -15.84 -31.23 -12.17
C SER A 13 -16.38 -30.15 -13.08
N ILE A 14 -15.50 -29.55 -13.86
CA ILE A 14 -15.83 -28.52 -14.84
C ILE A 14 -15.67 -29.18 -16.22
N PRO A 15 -16.75 -29.30 -17.02
CA PRO A 15 -16.66 -29.80 -18.39
C PRO A 15 -15.76 -28.91 -19.25
N HIS A 16 -15.22 -29.46 -20.34
CA HIS A 16 -14.30 -28.75 -21.23
C HIS A 16 -14.85 -27.47 -21.87
N ASP A 17 -16.18 -27.31 -21.94
CA ASP A 17 -16.81 -26.08 -22.42
C ASP A 17 -16.75 -24.93 -21.39
N GLY A 18 -16.41 -25.23 -20.13
CA GLY A 18 -16.27 -24.27 -19.05
C GLY A 18 -17.56 -23.54 -18.65
N GLN A 19 -18.72 -23.92 -19.19
CA GLN A 19 -19.95 -23.14 -18.99
C GLN A 19 -20.65 -23.45 -17.67
N HIS A 20 -20.41 -24.64 -17.12
CA HIS A 20 -21.06 -25.10 -15.90
C HIS A 20 -20.07 -25.87 -15.02
N ALA A 21 -20.32 -25.92 -13.72
CA ALA A 21 -19.59 -26.79 -12.81
C ALA A 21 -20.56 -27.82 -12.22
N HIS A 22 -20.16 -29.09 -12.25
CA HIS A 22 -20.85 -30.14 -11.51
C HIS A 22 -20.25 -30.25 -10.13
N VAL A 23 -21.05 -29.93 -9.11
CA VAL A 23 -20.66 -30.02 -7.71
C VAL A 23 -21.42 -31.18 -7.08
N HIS A 24 -20.69 -32.21 -6.68
CA HIS A 24 -21.22 -33.36 -5.96
C HIS A 24 -20.68 -33.38 -4.53
N LEU A 25 -21.55 -33.16 -3.57
CA LEU A 25 -21.25 -33.21 -2.15
C LEU A 25 -21.88 -34.47 -1.55
N TYR A 26 -21.06 -35.33 -0.94
CA TYR A 26 -21.49 -36.57 -0.30
C TYR A 26 -21.08 -36.58 1.16
N HIS A 27 -21.99 -36.98 2.05
CA HIS A 27 -21.73 -37.19 3.46
C HIS A 27 -22.31 -38.55 3.85
N GLU A 28 -21.52 -39.39 4.52
CA GLU A 28 -21.93 -40.74 4.96
C GLU A 28 -22.84 -40.68 6.20
N LEU A 29 -22.65 -39.65 7.04
CA LEU A 29 -23.44 -39.40 8.24
C LEU A 29 -24.15 -38.06 8.15
N ALA A 30 -25.44 -38.06 8.49
CA ALA A 30 -26.18 -36.82 8.75
C ALA A 30 -25.61 -36.14 9.99
N HIS A 31 -25.26 -34.87 9.88
CA HIS A 31 -24.84 -34.03 11.00
C HIS A 31 -25.87 -32.92 11.23
N ASP A 32 -25.71 -32.20 12.34
CA ASP A 32 -26.51 -31.03 12.64
C ASP A 32 -26.56 -30.11 11.41
N ALA A 33 -27.75 -29.57 11.13
CA ALA A 33 -27.96 -28.68 10.00
C ALA A 33 -26.99 -27.50 10.07
N TYR A 34 -26.56 -27.03 8.91
CA TYR A 34 -25.74 -25.84 8.75
C TYR A 34 -26.21 -24.73 9.71
N CYS A 35 -25.33 -24.24 10.58
CA CYS A 35 -25.67 -23.12 11.45
C CYS A 35 -25.96 -21.92 10.54
N ASN A 36 -27.10 -21.27 10.73
CA ASN A 36 -27.41 -20.08 9.97
C ASN A 36 -26.37 -19.00 10.32
N ILE A 37 -25.41 -18.77 9.42
CA ILE A 37 -24.39 -17.72 9.55
C ILE A 37 -24.90 -16.35 9.10
N GLU A 38 -26.17 -16.24 8.70
CA GLU A 38 -26.74 -14.95 8.37
C GLU A 38 -26.77 -14.06 9.61
N VAL A 39 -26.50 -12.77 9.39
CA VAL A 39 -26.66 -11.77 10.43
C VAL A 39 -28.15 -11.71 10.80
N PRO A 40 -28.52 -11.87 12.09
CA PRO A 40 -29.89 -11.71 12.56
C PRO A 40 -30.52 -10.36 12.17
N ASP A 41 -31.83 -10.32 11.93
CA ASP A 41 -32.51 -9.13 11.41
C ASP A 41 -32.48 -7.93 12.36
N ASP A 42 -32.48 -8.17 13.68
CA ASP A 42 -32.29 -7.13 14.69
C ASP A 42 -30.90 -6.48 14.59
N ILE A 43 -29.86 -7.28 14.31
CA ILE A 43 -28.50 -6.78 14.06
C ILE A 43 -28.43 -6.09 12.70
N LYS A 44 -29.10 -6.60 11.66
CA LYS A 44 -29.16 -5.91 10.35
C LYS A 44 -29.76 -4.52 10.49
N GLN A 45 -30.88 -4.41 11.19
CA GLN A 45 -31.54 -3.13 11.47
C GLN A 45 -30.60 -2.21 12.27
N PHE A 46 -29.93 -2.73 13.30
CA PHE A 46 -28.97 -1.96 14.08
C PHE A 46 -27.81 -1.42 13.22
N VAL A 47 -27.23 -2.23 12.34
CA VAL A 47 -26.14 -1.80 11.44
C VAL A 47 -26.65 -0.73 10.47
N TYR A 48 -27.86 -0.88 9.93
CA TYR A 48 -28.46 0.10 9.04
C TYR A 48 -28.66 1.47 9.73
N GLU A 49 -29.23 1.47 10.94
CA GLU A 49 -29.46 2.70 11.72
C GLU A 49 -28.16 3.39 12.12
N ASN A 50 -27.10 2.61 12.35
CA ASN A 50 -25.80 3.09 12.81
C ASN A 50 -24.75 3.17 11.69
N ARG A 51 -25.17 3.18 10.41
CA ARG A 51 -24.26 3.23 9.25
C ARG A 51 -23.36 4.48 9.18
N HIS A 52 -23.66 5.50 9.98
CA HIS A 52 -22.84 6.69 10.16
C HIS A 52 -21.58 6.44 11.01
N MET A 53 -21.54 5.35 11.78
CA MET A 53 -20.41 4.93 12.59
C MET A 53 -19.44 4.06 11.79
N MET A 54 -18.19 3.97 12.27
CA MET A 54 -17.21 3.03 11.74
C MET A 54 -17.62 1.58 12.04
N PRO A 55 -17.39 0.61 11.11
CA PRO A 55 -17.72 -0.80 11.32
C PRO A 55 -17.18 -1.41 12.61
N SER A 56 -15.97 -1.04 13.04
CA SER A 56 -15.36 -1.49 14.28
C SER A 56 -16.09 -0.98 15.53
N ALA A 57 -16.62 0.25 15.48
CA ALA A 57 -17.42 0.82 16.56
C ALA A 57 -18.79 0.12 16.63
N ILE A 58 -19.43 -0.10 15.48
CA ILE A 58 -20.69 -0.87 15.40
C ILE A 58 -20.47 -2.28 15.97
N TRP A 59 -19.39 -2.96 15.60
CA TRP A 59 -19.03 -4.27 16.14
C TRP A 59 -18.86 -4.26 17.66
N SER A 60 -18.20 -3.24 18.21
CA SER A 60 -18.04 -3.08 19.66
C SER A 60 -19.38 -2.96 20.38
N GLU A 61 -20.36 -2.27 19.78
CA GLU A 61 -21.72 -2.17 20.31
C GLU A 61 -22.51 -3.48 20.17
N VAL A 62 -22.34 -4.21 19.07
CA VAL A 62 -22.92 -5.55 18.88
C VAL A 62 -22.43 -6.50 19.97
N LEU A 63 -21.14 -6.50 20.29
CA LEU A 63 -20.57 -7.33 21.36
C LEU A 63 -21.14 -6.98 22.75
N LYS A 64 -21.44 -5.70 23.01
CA LYS A 64 -22.07 -5.30 24.28
C LYS A 64 -23.51 -5.80 24.39
N LYS A 65 -24.28 -5.73 23.30
CA LYS A 65 -25.69 -6.16 23.27
C LYS A 65 -25.85 -7.67 23.18
N HIS A 66 -24.94 -8.34 22.47
CA HIS A 66 -24.95 -9.78 22.20
C HIS A 66 -23.59 -10.40 22.56
N PRO A 67 -23.24 -10.49 23.86
CA PRO A 67 -21.91 -10.93 24.30
C PRO A 67 -21.59 -12.39 23.93
N ASN A 68 -22.61 -13.20 23.67
CA ASN A 68 -22.49 -14.60 23.27
C ASN A 68 -22.75 -14.82 21.77
N THR A 69 -22.60 -13.78 20.94
CA THR A 69 -22.78 -13.89 19.50
C THR A 69 -21.71 -14.79 18.85
N GLU A 70 -22.11 -15.60 17.88
CA GLU A 70 -21.18 -16.36 17.03
C GLU A 70 -20.72 -15.56 15.79
N LEU A 71 -21.23 -14.33 15.63
CA LEU A 71 -20.83 -13.46 14.54
C LEU A 71 -19.36 -13.04 14.67
N GLU A 72 -18.74 -12.77 13.53
CA GLU A 72 -17.40 -12.22 13.44
C GLU A 72 -17.45 -10.77 12.95
N GLN A 73 -16.45 -9.97 13.35
CA GLN A 73 -16.36 -8.55 12.99
C GLN A 73 -16.47 -8.30 11.48
N TRP A 74 -15.89 -9.19 10.65
CA TRP A 74 -15.93 -9.03 9.19
C TRP A 74 -17.35 -9.17 8.62
N GLN A 75 -18.25 -9.94 9.27
CA GLN A 75 -19.63 -10.06 8.82
C GLN A 75 -20.36 -8.72 8.99
N ILE A 76 -20.11 -8.03 10.11
CA ILE A 76 -20.63 -6.68 10.36
C ILE A 76 -20.02 -5.67 9.40
N ALA A 77 -18.70 -5.74 9.17
CA ALA A 77 -18.03 -4.86 8.21
C ALA A 77 -18.56 -5.04 6.78
N ARG A 78 -18.76 -6.28 6.34
CA ARG A 78 -19.34 -6.60 5.04
C ARG A 78 -20.77 -6.10 4.92
N LEU A 79 -21.61 -6.36 5.93
CA LEU A 79 -22.99 -5.91 5.94
C LEU A 79 -23.07 -4.38 5.90
N TRP A 80 -22.28 -3.68 6.72
CA TRP A 80 -22.17 -2.23 6.69
C TRP A 80 -21.77 -1.72 5.30
N ALA A 81 -20.77 -2.35 4.67
CA ALA A 81 -20.30 -1.97 3.35
C ALA A 81 -21.41 -2.13 2.30
N THR A 82 -22.15 -3.25 2.32
CA THR A 82 -23.29 -3.51 1.44
C THR A 82 -24.41 -2.48 1.64
N LEU A 83 -24.80 -2.21 2.89
CA LEU A 83 -25.88 -1.28 3.21
C LEU A 83 -25.52 0.18 2.93
N SER A 84 -24.23 0.51 2.86
CA SER A 84 -23.74 1.85 2.59
C SER A 84 -23.43 2.09 1.11
N GLN A 85 -23.62 1.10 0.23
CA GLN A 85 -23.31 1.26 -1.20
C GLN A 85 -24.14 2.35 -1.86
N ASP A 86 -25.40 2.53 -1.44
CA ASP A 86 -26.29 3.59 -1.91
C ASP A 86 -25.68 4.99 -1.73
N LYS A 87 -24.87 5.18 -0.68
CA LYS A 87 -24.20 6.44 -0.40
C LYS A 87 -23.00 6.70 -1.32
N TRP A 88 -22.26 5.67 -1.71
CA TRP A 88 -20.95 5.83 -2.34
C TRP A 88 -20.91 5.42 -3.82
N ARG A 89 -21.72 4.44 -4.21
CA ARG A 89 -21.71 3.93 -5.58
C ARG A 89 -22.58 4.81 -6.46
N ARG A 90 -21.98 5.35 -7.53
CA ARG A 90 -22.67 6.13 -8.57
C ARG A 90 -22.78 5.36 -9.87
N THR A 91 -21.73 4.61 -10.20
CA THR A 91 -21.64 3.83 -11.43
C THR A 91 -21.16 2.40 -11.12
N ASP A 92 -21.16 1.54 -12.14
CA ASP A 92 -20.61 0.20 -12.01
C ASP A 92 -19.08 0.19 -11.99
N ASP A 93 -18.44 1.18 -12.61
CA ASP A 93 -17.00 1.40 -12.56
C ASP A 93 -16.59 2.17 -11.29
N GLN A 94 -15.66 1.62 -10.50
CA GLN A 94 -15.31 2.20 -9.21
C GLN A 94 -14.54 3.53 -9.34
N VAL A 95 -13.77 3.70 -10.43
CA VAL A 95 -12.98 4.91 -10.68
C VAL A 95 -13.91 6.05 -11.08
N ASP A 96 -14.83 5.79 -12.00
CA ASP A 96 -15.85 6.75 -12.40
C ASP A 96 -16.78 7.10 -11.24
N SER A 97 -17.13 6.11 -10.41
CA SER A 97 -17.90 6.35 -9.19
C SER A 97 -17.16 7.26 -8.21
N ALA A 98 -15.84 7.08 -8.05
CA ALA A 98 -15.03 7.93 -7.19
C ALA A 98 -14.91 9.37 -7.75
N ARG A 99 -14.76 9.52 -9.07
CA ARG A 99 -14.75 10.84 -9.73
C ARG A 99 -16.08 11.56 -9.55
N ALA A 100 -17.19 10.88 -9.80
CA ALA A 100 -18.53 11.46 -9.61
C ALA A 100 -18.75 11.91 -8.16
N LEU A 101 -18.34 11.10 -7.17
CA LEU A 101 -18.41 11.50 -5.77
C LEU A 101 -17.61 12.76 -5.45
N LEU A 102 -16.41 12.90 -6.03
CA LEU A 102 -15.58 14.07 -5.82
C LEU A 102 -16.15 15.32 -6.49
N GLU A 103 -16.75 15.18 -7.67
CA GLU A 103 -17.44 16.26 -8.37
C GLU A 103 -18.72 16.72 -7.65
N GLU A 104 -19.43 15.81 -6.99
CA GLU A 104 -20.62 16.10 -6.18
C GLU A 104 -20.29 16.75 -4.82
N SER A 105 -19.04 16.64 -4.36
CA SER A 105 -18.64 17.00 -2.99
C SER A 105 -18.14 18.45 -2.91
N ASP A 106 -18.86 19.29 -2.16
CA ASP A 106 -18.43 20.66 -1.86
C ASP A 106 -17.18 20.74 -0.95
N ASP A 107 -16.86 19.62 -0.28
CA ASP A 107 -15.75 19.49 0.67
C ASP A 107 -14.44 19.03 0.02
N ALA A 108 -14.46 18.70 -1.28
CA ALA A 108 -13.30 18.21 -2.00
C ALA A 108 -12.85 19.20 -3.09
N ILE A 109 -11.54 19.39 -3.22
CA ILE A 109 -10.95 20.11 -4.35
C ILE A 109 -10.23 19.09 -5.22
N VAL A 110 -10.81 18.75 -6.37
CA VAL A 110 -10.17 17.85 -7.34
C VAL A 110 -8.94 18.54 -7.93
N ILE A 111 -7.82 17.83 -7.95
CA ILE A 111 -6.60 18.32 -8.60
C ILE A 111 -6.68 17.94 -10.08
N PRO A 112 -6.65 18.92 -11.00
CA PRO A 112 -6.58 18.64 -12.43
C PRO A 112 -5.18 18.11 -12.78
N LEU A 113 -5.15 17.06 -13.59
CA LEU A 113 -3.93 16.33 -13.94
C LEU A 113 -3.92 16.05 -15.43
N ASP A 114 -2.73 16.07 -16.03
CA ASP A 114 -2.56 15.61 -17.39
C ASP A 114 -2.76 14.08 -17.46
N GLU A 115 -3.24 13.59 -18.59
CA GLU A 115 -3.32 12.16 -18.83
C GLU A 115 -1.93 11.58 -19.14
N GLU A 116 -1.61 10.47 -18.49
CA GLU A 116 -0.42 9.66 -18.81
C GLU A 116 -0.89 8.26 -19.25
N PRO A 117 -0.57 7.82 -20.48
CA PRO A 117 -0.95 6.50 -20.95
C PRO A 117 -0.50 5.40 -19.98
N GLY A 118 -1.40 4.46 -19.70
CA GLY A 118 -1.13 3.34 -18.79
C GLY A 118 -1.10 3.71 -17.31
N VAL A 119 -1.40 4.95 -16.92
CA VAL A 119 -1.53 5.34 -15.50
C VAL A 119 -2.93 5.88 -15.25
N THR A 120 -3.58 5.38 -14.21
CA THR A 120 -4.82 6.02 -13.69
C THR A 120 -4.50 6.66 -12.36
N LEU A 121 -4.92 7.92 -12.20
CA LEU A 121 -4.71 8.68 -10.98
C LEU A 121 -5.94 9.53 -10.66
N ILE A 122 -6.32 9.55 -9.39
CA ILE A 122 -7.33 10.44 -8.81
C ILE A 122 -6.63 11.19 -7.67
N ALA A 123 -6.66 12.51 -7.69
CA ALA A 123 -6.11 13.32 -6.61
C ALA A 123 -7.08 14.42 -6.19
N PHE A 124 -7.21 14.62 -4.89
CA PHE A 124 -8.08 15.64 -4.33
C PHE A 124 -7.57 16.14 -2.98
N LEU A 125 -7.94 17.36 -2.64
CA LEU A 125 -7.66 18.00 -1.36
C LEU A 125 -8.93 18.08 -0.52
N ILE A 126 -8.76 18.06 0.80
CA ILE A 126 -9.83 18.32 1.76
C ILE A 126 -9.94 19.84 1.91
N LYS A 127 -11.00 20.42 1.35
CA LYS A 127 -11.17 21.86 1.17
C LYS A 127 -10.98 22.64 2.47
N GLU A 128 -11.70 22.26 3.52
CA GLU A 128 -11.64 22.93 4.82
C GLU A 128 -10.21 22.93 5.40
N CYS A 129 -9.46 21.84 5.22
CA CYS A 129 -8.09 21.73 5.74
C CYS A 129 -7.12 22.63 4.99
N VAL A 130 -7.16 22.63 3.66
CA VAL A 130 -6.23 23.45 2.85
C VAL A 130 -6.57 24.94 2.88
N GLU A 131 -7.86 25.30 2.92
CA GLU A 131 -8.30 26.69 3.06
C GLU A 131 -8.05 27.21 4.49
N GLY A 132 -8.28 26.38 5.51
CA GLY A 132 -8.13 26.75 6.91
C GLY A 132 -6.67 26.89 7.35
N LEU A 133 -5.79 26.00 6.88
CA LEU A 133 -4.36 26.08 7.18
C LEU A 133 -3.63 27.07 6.28
N ASN A 134 -3.86 26.99 4.96
CA ASN A 134 -3.30 27.89 3.94
C ASN A 134 -1.81 28.23 4.21
N HIS A 135 -1.51 29.50 4.46
CA HIS A 135 -0.17 30.02 4.72
C HIS A 135 0.47 29.52 6.04
N GLY A 136 -0.28 28.83 6.90
CA GLY A 136 0.22 28.28 8.15
C GLY A 136 1.03 26.99 7.99
N VAL A 137 0.96 26.34 6.82
CA VAL A 137 1.68 25.08 6.59
C VAL A 137 3.16 25.34 6.36
N VAL A 138 4.01 24.80 7.24
CA VAL A 138 5.48 24.87 7.16
C VAL A 138 6.10 23.51 6.82
N GLU A 139 5.44 22.42 7.19
CA GLU A 139 5.88 21.06 6.92
C GLU A 139 4.78 20.27 6.21
N LEU A 140 5.17 19.56 5.15
CA LEU A 140 4.32 18.66 4.38
C LEU A 140 4.88 17.25 4.47
N ALA A 141 4.02 16.28 4.73
CA ALA A 141 4.36 14.87 4.68
C ALA A 141 3.53 14.16 3.61
N MET A 142 4.15 13.18 2.95
CA MET A 142 3.49 12.25 2.05
C MET A 142 3.90 10.83 2.42
N ASP A 143 2.94 9.92 2.40
CA ASP A 143 3.18 8.50 2.65
C ASP A 143 2.20 7.67 1.83
N SER A 144 2.64 6.52 1.34
CA SER A 144 1.82 5.62 0.54
C SER A 144 1.48 4.33 1.27
N THR A 145 0.34 3.76 0.92
CA THR A 145 -0.05 2.43 1.37
C THR A 145 -0.70 1.63 0.24
N TRP A 146 -0.52 0.32 0.30
CA TRP A 146 -0.99 -0.63 -0.70
C TRP A 146 -2.08 -1.53 -0.12
N LYS A 147 -2.87 -2.15 -1.00
CA LYS A 147 -3.93 -3.11 -0.64
C LYS A 147 -5.06 -2.51 0.21
N THR A 148 -5.33 -1.22 0.04
CA THR A 148 -6.43 -0.50 0.70
C THR A 148 -7.76 -0.60 -0.05
N ASN A 149 -7.73 -1.04 -1.31
CA ASN A 149 -8.90 -1.13 -2.19
C ASN A 149 -8.81 -2.35 -3.11
N ALA A 150 -9.96 -2.73 -3.67
CA ALA A 150 -10.09 -3.94 -4.48
C ALA A 150 -9.40 -3.85 -5.86
N LEU A 151 -9.16 -2.64 -6.37
CA LEU A 151 -8.56 -2.42 -7.68
C LEU A 151 -7.03 -2.25 -7.63
N GLY A 152 -6.43 -2.41 -6.45
CA GLY A 152 -4.97 -2.34 -6.30
C GLY A 152 -4.38 -0.94 -6.47
N TYR A 153 -5.18 0.12 -6.30
CA TYR A 153 -4.65 1.48 -6.28
C TYR A 153 -3.76 1.67 -5.06
N GLU A 154 -2.57 2.19 -5.27
CA GLU A 154 -1.76 2.77 -4.20
C GLU A 154 -2.41 4.05 -3.72
N THR A 155 -2.49 4.22 -2.40
CA THR A 155 -3.12 5.39 -1.78
C THR A 155 -2.07 6.18 -1.05
N TYR A 156 -1.84 7.41 -1.48
CA TYR A 156 -1.01 8.38 -0.77
C TYR A 156 -1.87 9.28 0.10
N GLY A 157 -1.43 9.50 1.34
CA GLY A 157 -1.91 10.57 2.20
C GLY A 157 -1.02 11.80 2.08
N LEU A 158 -1.62 12.97 1.91
CA LEU A 158 -0.95 14.27 1.97
C LEU A 158 -1.30 14.91 3.32
N ILE A 159 -0.29 15.25 4.12
CA ILE A 159 -0.47 15.64 5.53
C ILE A 159 0.31 16.92 5.80
N ALA A 160 -0.26 17.84 6.57
CA ALA A 160 0.44 18.96 7.17
C ALA A 160 0.65 18.73 8.67
N GLU A 161 1.67 19.38 9.21
CA GLU A 161 1.78 19.61 10.65
C GLU A 161 1.14 20.97 11.00
N ALA A 162 0.30 20.98 12.04
CA ALA A 162 -0.20 22.21 12.66
C ALA A 162 -0.35 22.02 14.18
N ASN A 163 0.34 22.84 14.97
CA ASN A 163 0.27 22.85 16.44
C ASN A 163 0.53 21.48 17.10
N GLY A 164 1.48 20.71 16.58
CA GLY A 164 1.82 19.36 17.02
C GLY A 164 0.82 18.30 16.58
N GLN A 165 -0.10 18.61 15.66
CA GLN A 165 -1.09 17.69 15.13
C GLN A 165 -0.88 17.45 13.64
N SER A 166 -1.15 16.22 13.22
CA SER A 166 -1.18 15.85 11.80
C SER A 166 -2.57 16.15 11.23
N ILE A 167 -2.62 17.03 10.23
CA ILE A 167 -3.86 17.40 9.55
C ILE A 167 -3.83 16.82 8.13
N PRO A 168 -4.81 16.00 7.73
CA PRO A 168 -4.88 15.51 6.36
C PRO A 168 -5.23 16.67 5.43
N LEU A 169 -4.42 16.87 4.40
CA LEU A 169 -4.66 17.87 3.36
C LEU A 169 -5.34 17.29 2.13
N GLY A 170 -5.14 16.00 1.85
CA GLY A 170 -5.65 15.38 0.64
C GLY A 170 -5.15 13.96 0.44
N PHE A 171 -5.58 13.36 -0.66
CA PHE A 171 -5.23 12.00 -1.03
C PHE A 171 -4.92 11.91 -2.52
N ILE A 172 -4.05 10.95 -2.86
CA ILE A 172 -3.78 10.54 -4.24
C ILE A 172 -4.00 9.03 -4.32
N LEU A 173 -4.80 8.58 -5.28
CA LEU A 173 -5.00 7.18 -5.59
C LEU A 173 -4.43 6.92 -6.97
N THR A 174 -3.49 5.98 -7.12
CA THR A 174 -2.87 5.70 -8.42
C THR A 174 -2.64 4.22 -8.68
N THR A 175 -2.68 3.84 -9.95
CA THR A 175 -2.26 2.52 -10.45
C THR A 175 -1.62 2.66 -11.82
N SER A 176 -0.73 1.73 -12.17
CA SER A 176 -0.03 1.70 -13.46
C SER A 176 -0.17 0.33 -14.12
N THR A 177 -0.38 0.31 -15.43
CA THR A 177 -0.35 -0.87 -16.28
C THR A 177 1.02 -1.06 -16.92
N THR A 178 1.21 -2.15 -17.66
CA THR A 178 2.42 -2.41 -18.44
C THR A 178 2.70 -1.39 -19.53
N ASP A 179 1.68 -0.62 -19.94
CA ASP A 179 1.80 0.40 -20.99
C ASP A 179 2.31 1.74 -20.43
N ALA A 180 2.46 1.86 -19.12
CA ALA A 180 2.95 3.07 -18.47
C ALA A 180 4.39 3.37 -18.89
N GLN A 181 4.62 4.59 -19.36
CA GLN A 181 5.98 5.03 -19.67
C GLN A 181 6.81 5.16 -18.39
N SER A 182 8.13 5.00 -18.54
CA SER A 182 9.06 5.23 -17.43
C SER A 182 8.88 6.64 -16.84
N GLY A 183 8.74 6.71 -15.53
CA GLY A 183 8.51 7.96 -14.78
C GLY A 183 7.14 8.62 -14.97
N ALA A 184 6.17 7.96 -15.62
CA ALA A 184 4.82 8.52 -15.79
C ALA A 184 4.14 8.81 -14.44
N LYS A 185 4.19 7.84 -13.52
CA LYS A 185 3.70 8.02 -12.15
C LYS A 185 4.40 9.19 -11.45
N ASP A 186 5.73 9.28 -11.54
CA ASP A 186 6.51 10.35 -10.92
C ASP A 186 6.08 11.74 -11.43
N ARG A 187 5.82 11.87 -12.75
CA ARG A 187 5.32 13.12 -13.33
C ARG A 187 3.96 13.52 -12.76
N LEU A 188 3.04 12.57 -12.60
CA LEU A 188 1.73 12.87 -12.03
C LEU A 188 1.81 13.20 -10.53
N LEU A 189 2.64 12.51 -9.75
CA LEU A 189 2.88 12.84 -8.35
C LEU A 189 3.47 14.26 -8.21
N GLN A 190 4.38 14.64 -9.10
CA GLN A 190 4.90 16.01 -9.17
C GLN A 190 3.81 17.03 -9.47
N GLN A 191 2.89 16.73 -10.40
CA GLN A 191 1.75 17.62 -10.69
C GLN A 191 0.85 17.77 -9.46
N CYS A 192 0.53 16.66 -8.77
CA CYS A 192 -0.28 16.68 -7.55
C CYS A 192 0.34 17.57 -6.47
N LEU A 193 1.64 17.36 -6.18
CA LEU A 193 2.33 18.16 -5.17
C LEU A 193 2.48 19.63 -5.59
N ARG A 194 2.74 19.92 -6.87
CA ARG A 194 2.76 21.32 -7.35
C ARG A 194 1.40 22.01 -7.22
N ALA A 195 0.31 21.28 -7.40
CA ALA A 195 -1.02 21.83 -7.14
C ALA A 195 -1.20 22.11 -5.65
N LEU A 196 -0.80 21.19 -4.76
CA LEU A 196 -0.86 21.38 -3.31
C LEU A 196 -0.06 22.60 -2.83
N THR A 197 1.10 22.88 -3.41
CA THR A 197 1.95 24.00 -2.95
C THR A 197 1.32 25.36 -3.18
N THR A 198 0.37 25.48 -4.10
CA THR A 198 -0.42 26.72 -4.28
C THR A 198 -1.24 27.05 -3.03
N TRP A 199 -1.65 26.03 -2.27
CA TRP A 199 -2.35 26.15 -0.98
C TRP A 199 -1.39 26.23 0.20
N CYS A 200 -0.19 25.69 0.05
CA CYS A 200 0.83 25.62 1.10
C CYS A 200 2.12 26.36 0.71
N PRO A 201 2.08 27.66 0.36
CA PRO A 201 3.23 28.35 -0.23
C PRO A 201 4.39 28.57 0.75
N ASN A 202 4.15 28.40 2.05
CA ASN A 202 5.14 28.57 3.11
C ASN A 202 5.81 27.25 3.53
N ALA A 203 5.53 26.13 2.85
CA ALA A 203 6.16 24.86 3.13
C ALA A 203 7.69 24.97 2.94
N ARG A 204 8.43 24.67 4.01
CA ARG A 204 9.90 24.69 4.07
C ARG A 204 10.50 23.32 4.30
N PHE A 205 9.68 22.36 4.73
CA PHE A 205 10.09 20.99 4.98
C PHE A 205 9.14 20.04 4.27
N THR A 206 9.71 18.98 3.70
CA THR A 206 8.94 17.85 3.17
C THR A 206 9.41 16.57 3.82
N LEU A 207 8.49 15.68 4.15
CA LEU A 207 8.74 14.39 4.77
C LEU A 207 8.14 13.28 3.90
N SER A 208 8.88 12.19 3.67
CA SER A 208 8.32 11.01 2.99
C SER A 208 8.98 9.71 3.46
N ASP A 209 8.51 8.54 3.01
CA ASP A 209 9.30 7.32 3.16
C ASP A 209 10.55 7.40 2.26
N LYS A 210 11.44 6.40 2.35
CA LYS A 210 12.62 6.22 1.49
C LYS A 210 12.28 5.83 0.04
N ASP A 211 11.05 6.04 -0.39
CA ASP A 211 10.62 5.75 -1.75
C ASP A 211 11.12 6.84 -2.73
N THR A 212 11.78 6.40 -3.80
CA THR A 212 12.40 7.32 -4.76
C THR A 212 11.37 8.19 -5.47
N SER A 213 10.17 7.68 -5.76
CA SER A 213 9.12 8.47 -6.44
C SER A 213 8.61 9.58 -5.52
N GLU A 214 8.46 9.30 -4.22
CA GLU A 214 8.05 10.28 -3.22
C GLU A 214 9.11 11.38 -3.03
N ILE A 215 10.36 10.99 -2.87
CA ILE A 215 11.50 11.91 -2.69
C ILE A 215 11.62 12.83 -3.92
N ASN A 216 11.56 12.26 -5.12
CA ASN A 216 11.66 12.99 -6.37
C ASN A 216 10.48 13.96 -6.53
N ALA A 217 9.26 13.51 -6.22
CA ALA A 217 8.08 14.36 -6.29
C ALA A 217 8.18 15.56 -5.33
N CYS A 218 8.58 15.33 -4.08
CA CYS A 218 8.78 16.40 -3.10
C CYS A 218 9.83 17.41 -3.56
N ARG A 219 10.99 16.95 -4.00
CA ARG A 219 12.09 17.82 -4.46
C ARG A 219 11.72 18.62 -5.70
N ALA A 220 10.97 18.03 -6.63
CA ALA A 220 10.56 18.69 -7.86
C ALA A 220 9.38 19.67 -7.66
N ALA A 221 8.52 19.46 -6.66
CA ALA A 221 7.43 20.37 -6.33
C ALA A 221 7.87 21.52 -5.40
N LEU A 222 8.79 21.25 -4.47
CA LEU A 222 9.30 22.19 -3.47
C LEU A 222 10.84 22.18 -3.45
N PRO A 223 11.50 22.72 -4.49
CA PRO A 223 12.95 22.64 -4.63
C PRO A 223 13.73 23.38 -3.53
N THR A 224 13.11 24.38 -2.89
CA THR A 224 13.70 25.13 -1.78
C THR A 224 13.43 24.51 -0.41
N ALA A 225 12.51 23.53 -0.32
CA ALA A 225 12.22 22.88 0.94
C ALA A 225 13.32 21.88 1.29
N LYS A 226 13.63 21.77 2.58
CA LYS A 226 14.50 20.72 3.08
C LYS A 226 13.72 19.42 3.13
N HIS A 227 14.10 18.49 2.26
CA HIS A 227 13.54 17.15 2.28
C HIS A 227 14.17 16.28 3.39
N GLN A 228 13.35 15.53 4.11
CA GLN A 228 13.75 14.62 5.18
C GLN A 228 13.03 13.27 5.01
N LEU A 229 13.70 12.19 5.41
CA LEU A 229 13.04 10.90 5.52
C LEU A 229 12.19 10.86 6.79
N CYS A 230 11.05 10.19 6.72
CA CYS A 230 10.18 9.93 7.85
C CYS A 230 10.98 9.21 8.93
N TYR A 231 11.05 9.83 10.11
CA TYR A 231 11.80 9.29 11.24
C TYR A 231 11.29 7.91 11.64
N TRP A 232 9.98 7.72 11.69
CA TRP A 232 9.37 6.43 12.01
C TRP A 232 9.78 5.34 11.02
N HIS A 233 9.67 5.60 9.71
CA HIS A 233 10.09 4.66 8.67
C HIS A 233 11.58 4.35 8.76
N THR A 234 12.41 5.36 9.03
CA THR A 234 13.86 5.19 9.19
C THR A 234 14.18 4.28 10.37
N ILE A 235 13.59 4.52 11.55
CA ILE A 235 13.80 3.68 12.73
C ILE A 235 13.28 2.27 12.48
N ARG A 236 12.08 2.12 11.92
CA ARG A 236 11.52 0.80 11.59
C ARG A 236 12.40 0.01 10.63
N TYR A 237 12.90 0.68 9.59
CA TYR A 237 13.82 0.07 8.65
C TYR A 237 15.11 -0.40 9.34
N LEU A 238 15.69 0.43 10.21
CA LEU A 238 16.89 0.07 10.97
C LEU A 238 16.63 -1.09 11.93
N GLU A 239 15.55 -1.04 12.71
CA GLU A 239 15.14 -2.12 13.62
C GLU A 239 14.98 -3.45 12.87
N GLN A 240 14.27 -3.43 11.74
CA GLN A 240 14.09 -4.62 10.92
C GLN A 240 15.43 -5.15 10.40
N ARG A 241 16.28 -4.27 9.86
CA ARG A 241 17.57 -4.67 9.28
C ARG A 241 18.55 -5.20 10.32
N LEU A 242 18.58 -4.60 11.51
CA LEU A 242 19.43 -5.04 12.61
C LEU A 242 18.88 -6.31 13.29
N GLY A 243 17.57 -6.54 13.24
CA GLY A 243 16.93 -7.76 13.75
C GLY A 243 17.02 -8.96 12.79
N GLU A 244 17.23 -8.73 11.49
CA GLU A 244 17.40 -9.81 10.52
C GLU A 244 18.81 -10.42 10.64
N SER A 245 18.91 -11.73 10.81
CA SER A 245 20.20 -12.46 10.74
C SER A 245 20.68 -12.67 9.30
N LYS A 246 20.18 -11.87 8.35
CA LYS A 246 20.60 -11.95 6.95
C LYS A 246 21.89 -11.16 6.78
N PRO A 247 22.91 -11.75 6.15
CA PRO A 247 24.08 -10.98 5.80
C PRO A 247 23.69 -9.80 4.89
N PRO A 248 24.36 -8.64 5.01
CA PRO A 248 24.12 -7.53 4.11
C PRO A 248 24.38 -7.97 2.67
N ALA A 249 23.68 -7.34 1.73
CA ALA A 249 23.98 -7.51 0.32
C ALA A 249 25.44 -7.15 0.05
N PHE A 250 26.03 -7.78 -0.97
CA PHE A 250 27.38 -7.44 -1.41
C PHE A 250 27.45 -5.94 -1.72
N TYR A 251 28.47 -5.28 -1.15
CA TYR A 251 28.71 -3.85 -1.33
C TYR A 251 30.16 -3.67 -1.80
N ASP A 252 30.33 -3.02 -2.96
CA ASP A 252 31.63 -2.65 -3.50
C ASP A 252 31.80 -1.13 -3.40
N ALA A 253 32.61 -0.68 -2.45
CA ALA A 253 32.87 0.74 -2.23
C ALA A 253 33.52 1.43 -3.43
N ARG A 254 34.19 0.69 -4.32
CA ARG A 254 34.80 1.25 -5.54
C ARG A 254 33.74 1.59 -6.58
N LEU A 255 32.73 0.72 -6.74
CA LEU A 255 31.58 1.02 -7.60
C LEU A 255 30.80 2.22 -7.04
N ALA A 256 30.62 2.26 -5.73
CA ALA A 256 29.95 3.38 -5.08
C ALA A 256 30.77 4.69 -5.21
N HIS A 257 32.10 4.65 -5.08
CA HIS A 257 32.98 5.80 -5.26
C HIS A 257 32.97 6.35 -6.70
N GLN A 258 32.79 5.48 -7.71
CA GLN A 258 32.63 5.91 -9.10
C GLN A 258 31.37 6.75 -9.30
N GLU A 259 30.30 6.45 -8.55
CA GLU A 259 29.05 7.20 -8.59
C GLU A 259 29.07 8.42 -7.64
N PHE A 260 29.75 8.27 -6.50
CA PHE A 260 29.79 9.23 -5.41
C PHE A 260 31.22 9.39 -4.86
N ASP A 261 31.94 10.40 -5.35
CA ASP A 261 33.35 10.66 -5.04
C ASP A 261 33.69 10.86 -3.54
N PHE A 262 32.70 11.21 -2.72
CA PHE A 262 32.86 11.35 -1.27
C PHE A 262 32.94 10.01 -0.52
N ILE A 263 32.54 8.90 -1.13
CA ILE A 263 32.61 7.57 -0.52
C ILE A 263 34.06 7.11 -0.54
N ASP A 264 34.63 6.75 0.61
CA ASP A 264 35.99 6.18 0.64
C ASP A 264 35.99 4.83 -0.08
N PRO A 265 36.74 4.65 -1.19
CA PRO A 265 36.76 3.40 -1.95
C PRO A 265 37.40 2.24 -1.17
N THR A 266 38.08 2.52 -0.05
CA THR A 266 38.62 1.52 0.88
C THR A 266 37.65 1.17 2.00
N TRP A 267 36.48 1.83 2.07
CA TRP A 267 35.48 1.51 3.07
C TRP A 267 34.93 0.10 2.86
N VAL A 268 34.96 -0.71 3.92
CA VAL A 268 34.44 -2.08 3.88
C VAL A 268 33.39 -2.20 4.98
N PRO A 269 32.16 -2.66 4.68
CA PRO A 269 31.22 -3.01 5.74
C PRO A 269 31.86 -4.13 6.57
N GLY A 270 32.04 -3.94 7.89
CA GLY A 270 32.74 -4.88 8.77
C GLY A 270 32.13 -6.28 8.91
N VAL A 271 31.14 -6.64 8.09
CA VAL A 271 30.53 -7.96 7.99
C VAL A 271 30.17 -8.24 6.53
N HIS A 272 30.81 -9.24 5.91
CA HIS A 272 30.43 -9.75 4.58
C HIS A 272 29.99 -11.21 4.73
N ASN A 273 28.75 -11.54 4.32
CA ASN A 273 28.25 -12.92 4.36
C ASN A 273 28.41 -13.64 5.72
N GLY A 274 28.34 -12.91 6.84
CA GLY A 274 28.52 -13.47 8.18
C GLY A 274 29.97 -13.73 8.59
N HIS A 275 30.93 -13.36 7.73
CA HIS A 275 32.36 -13.41 8.01
C HIS A 275 32.90 -12.00 8.20
N VAL A 276 33.69 -11.80 9.25
CA VAL A 276 34.47 -10.57 9.46
C VAL A 276 35.71 -10.71 8.58
N ASN A 277 35.75 -9.98 7.47
CA ASN A 277 36.99 -9.83 6.69
C ASN A 277 37.62 -8.50 7.09
N GLU A 278 38.93 -8.51 7.34
CA GLU A 278 39.71 -7.27 7.47
C GLU A 278 39.57 -6.46 6.18
N GLY A 279 39.36 -5.16 6.32
CA GLY A 279 39.14 -4.28 5.19
C GLY A 279 40.37 -4.19 4.27
N PHE A 280 40.13 -3.78 3.02
CA PHE A 280 41.20 -3.51 2.06
C PHE A 280 42.18 -2.49 2.64
N THR A 281 43.46 -2.83 2.63
CA THR A 281 44.56 -1.98 3.06
C THR A 281 45.08 -1.17 1.88
N ALA A 282 45.88 -0.13 2.15
CA ALA A 282 46.48 0.71 1.11
C ALA A 282 47.38 -0.08 0.10
N ASP A 283 47.73 -1.33 0.43
CA ASP A 283 48.49 -2.23 -0.45
C ASP A 283 47.61 -2.96 -1.49
N ASP A 284 46.28 -2.89 -1.39
CA ASP A 284 45.35 -3.55 -2.32
C ASP A 284 45.01 -2.70 -3.57
N THR A 285 45.92 -1.79 -3.93
CA THR A 285 45.76 -0.81 -5.03
C THR A 285 45.92 -1.41 -6.43
N GLU A 286 46.15 -2.71 -6.55
CA GLU A 286 46.10 -3.39 -7.84
C GLU A 286 44.65 -3.53 -8.29
N ARG A 287 44.32 -2.92 -9.44
CA ARG A 287 43.02 -3.07 -10.09
C ARG A 287 42.69 -4.56 -10.19
N PRO A 288 41.60 -5.06 -9.58
CA PRO A 288 41.15 -6.38 -9.91
C PRO A 288 40.81 -6.38 -11.41
N GLY A 289 41.17 -7.46 -12.10
CA GLY A 289 40.63 -7.73 -13.42
C GLY A 289 39.10 -7.64 -13.39
N ALA A 290 38.49 -7.40 -14.56
CA ALA A 290 37.04 -7.41 -14.68
C ALA A 290 36.46 -8.63 -13.96
N PHE A 291 35.51 -8.39 -13.06
CA PHE A 291 34.80 -9.46 -12.38
C PHE A 291 34.07 -10.29 -13.44
N GLU A 292 34.54 -11.52 -13.67
CA GLU A 292 33.76 -12.54 -14.37
C GLU A 292 32.87 -13.23 -13.33
N PRO A 293 31.54 -13.06 -13.38
CA PRO A 293 30.66 -13.80 -12.49
C PRO A 293 30.82 -15.29 -12.76
N ASP A 294 31.01 -16.07 -11.70
CA ASP A 294 30.90 -17.52 -11.76
C ASP A 294 29.43 -17.89 -12.03
N LEU A 295 29.12 -18.09 -13.31
CA LEU A 295 27.78 -18.44 -13.77
C LEU A 295 27.33 -19.83 -13.27
N ASP A 296 28.24 -20.68 -12.81
CA ASP A 296 27.90 -22.00 -12.27
C ASP A 296 27.37 -21.92 -10.83
N ALA A 297 27.64 -20.83 -10.10
CA ALA A 297 27.09 -20.57 -8.77
C ALA A 297 25.66 -19.98 -8.79
N LEU A 298 25.14 -19.62 -9.97
CA LEU A 298 23.80 -19.04 -10.17
C LEU A 298 22.73 -20.06 -10.63
N GLN A 299 23.06 -21.35 -10.68
CA GLN A 299 22.09 -22.41 -10.98
C GLN A 299 21.24 -22.77 -9.74
N VAL A 300 20.44 -21.82 -9.24
CA VAL A 300 19.25 -22.17 -8.47
C VAL A 300 18.22 -22.66 -9.47
N CYS A 301 18.19 -23.98 -9.63
CA CYS A 301 17.24 -24.70 -10.48
C CYS A 301 15.83 -24.53 -9.89
N LEU A 302 15.08 -23.52 -10.35
CA LEU A 302 13.64 -23.43 -10.12
C LEU A 302 12.95 -24.48 -11.01
N HIS A 303 12.72 -25.66 -10.46
CA HIS A 303 11.81 -26.64 -11.04
C HIS A 303 10.38 -26.10 -10.94
N PHE A 304 9.85 -25.61 -12.05
CA PHE A 304 8.41 -25.49 -12.25
C PHE A 304 7.90 -26.83 -12.78
N PRO A 305 7.03 -27.56 -12.08
CA PRO A 305 6.34 -28.67 -12.70
C PRO A 305 5.40 -28.12 -13.77
N MET A 306 5.77 -28.35 -15.02
CA MET A 306 4.89 -28.21 -16.17
C MET A 306 3.69 -29.15 -15.97
N LEU A 307 2.49 -28.59 -15.82
CA LEU A 307 1.28 -29.30 -16.18
C LEU A 307 1.25 -29.36 -17.71
N ASN A 308 1.58 -30.53 -18.26
CA ASN A 308 1.30 -30.84 -19.65
C ASN A 308 -0.22 -31.03 -19.80
N ASP A 309 -0.72 -30.55 -20.94
CA ASP A 309 -2.07 -30.78 -21.47
C ASP A 309 -2.49 -32.26 -21.49
#